data_AF-A0A662U9Z2-F1
#
_entry.id   AF-A0A662U9Z2-F1
#
_cell.length_a   1.000
_cell.length_b   1.000
_cell.length_c   1.000
_cell.angle_alpha   90.00
_cell.angle_beta   90.00
_cell.angle_gamma   90.00
#
_symmetry.space_group_name_H-M   'P 1'
#
loop_
_entity.id
_entity.type
_entity.pdbx_description
1 polymer ?
#
loop_
_entity_poly.entity_id
_entity_poly.type
_entity_poly.pdbx_seq_one_letter_code
_entity_poly.pdbx_strand_id
1 'polypeptide(L)'
;MDTTYVLDIYLPVVFAVFLVAFTLYIIRIVKGPSVVDMALAVDCLAFDLAVFIGLLTLYFRTPFLIIGAIALALWAYILDIYIAKYFVRREVGE
;
A
#
# COMPACT_ATOMS: atom_id res chain seq x y z
N MET A 1 -29.62 10.26 -3.94
CA MET A 1 -28.87 11.13 -3.01
C MET A 1 -27.55 11.44 -3.68
N ASP A 2 -27.25 12.70 -3.95
CA ASP A 2 -26.02 13.13 -4.62
C ASP A 2 -24.81 12.88 -3.72
N THR A 3 -24.24 11.67 -3.81
CA THR A 3 -23.04 11.26 -3.06
C THR A 3 -21.79 12.04 -3.46
N THR A 4 -21.85 12.80 -4.56
CA THR A 4 -20.78 13.64 -5.08
C THR A 4 -20.27 14.67 -4.08
N TYR A 5 -21.18 15.30 -3.33
CA TYR A 5 -20.81 16.33 -2.34
C TYR A 5 -20.02 15.74 -1.17
N VAL A 6 -20.38 14.52 -0.76
CA VAL A 6 -19.66 13.77 0.27
C VAL A 6 -18.26 13.44 -0.24
N LEU A 7 -18.14 12.94 -1.48
CA LEU A 7 -16.84 12.61 -2.05
C LEU A 7 -15.91 13.83 -2.13
N ASP A 8 -16.39 14.99 -2.59
CA ASP A 8 -15.53 16.18 -2.74
C ASP A 8 -14.98 16.73 -1.42
N ILE A 9 -15.70 16.57 -0.30
CA ILE A 9 -15.22 17.01 1.01
C ILE A 9 -14.27 15.97 1.62
N TYR A 10 -14.63 14.69 1.57
CA TYR A 10 -13.91 13.66 2.32
C TYR A 10 -12.68 13.13 1.56
N LEU A 11 -12.68 13.09 0.21
CA LEU A 11 -11.50 12.67 -0.55
C LEU A 11 -10.25 13.46 -0.17
N PRO A 12 -10.20 14.81 -0.27
CA PRO A 12 -8.96 15.55 -0.05
C PRO A 12 -8.41 15.37 1.36
N VAL A 13 -9.29 15.22 2.36
CA VAL A 13 -8.90 14.92 3.75
C VAL A 13 -8.24 13.54 3.83
N VAL A 14 -8.85 12.53 3.22
CA VAL A 14 -8.30 11.16 3.18
C VAL A 14 -6.97 11.13 2.42
N PHE A 15 -6.87 11.79 1.27
CA PHE A 15 -5.64 11.93 0.49
C PHE A 15 -4.51 12.55 1.32
N ALA A 16 -4.80 13.59 2.11
CA ALA A 16 -3.81 14.22 2.98
C ALA A 16 -3.32 13.26 4.08
N VAL A 17 -4.21 12.47 4.69
CA VAL A 17 -3.85 11.45 5.68
C VAL A 17 -2.96 10.37 5.06
N PHE A 18 -3.29 9.89 3.86
CA PHE A 18 -2.47 8.92 3.13
C PHE A 18 -1.09 9.47 2.78
N LEU A 19 -0.97 10.75 2.41
CA LEU A 19 0.35 11.37 2.17
C LEU A 19 1.22 11.42 3.43
N VAL A 20 0.61 11.69 4.59
CA VAL A 20 1.33 11.65 5.87
C VAL A 20 1.76 10.22 6.19
N ALA A 21 0.85 9.24 6.06
CA ALA A 21 1.17 7.83 6.27
C ALA A 21 2.31 7.36 5.37
N PHE A 22 2.26 7.69 4.07
CA PHE A 22 3.29 7.37 3.09
C PHE A 22 4.65 7.94 3.48
N THR A 23 4.68 9.19 3.95
CA THR A 23 5.91 9.84 4.42
C THR A 23 6.48 9.14 5.66
N LEU A 24 5.62 8.75 6.61
CA LEU A 24 6.05 8.03 7.81
C LEU A 24 6.62 6.64 7.48
N TYR A 25 6.01 5.91 6.54
CA TYR A 25 6.51 4.62 6.09
C TYR A 25 7.86 4.75 5.39
N ILE A 26 8.06 5.75 4.52
CA ILE A 26 9.37 6.02 3.90
C ILE A 26 10.44 6.28 4.98
N ILE A 27 10.14 7.11 5.98
CA ILE A 27 11.07 7.39 7.08
C ILE A 27 11.41 6.08 7.83
N ARG A 28 10.42 5.22 8.06
CA ARG A 28 10.61 3.93 8.74
C ARG A 28 11.45 2.95 7.92
N ILE A 29 11.27 2.91 6.60
CA ILE A 29 12.08 2.07 5.70
C ILE A 29 13.55 2.50 5.75
N VAL A 30 13.83 3.82 5.71
CA VAL A 30 15.20 4.34 5.71
C VAL A 30 15.89 4.21 7.07
N LYS A 31 15.16 4.40 8.17
CA LYS A 31 15.71 4.36 9.54
C LYS A 31 15.50 3.03 10.28
N GLY A 32 14.94 2.02 9.61
CA GLY A 32 14.59 0.75 10.24
C GLY A 32 15.83 0.05 10.85
N PRO A 33 15.79 -0.40 12.12
CA PRO A 33 16.93 -1.09 12.74
C PRO A 33 17.01 -2.57 12.33
N SER A 34 15.87 -3.19 12.01
CA SER A 34 15.76 -4.58 11.58
C SER A 34 15.28 -4.68 10.14
N VAL A 35 15.81 -5.63 9.38
CA VAL A 35 15.36 -5.90 8.00
C VAL A 35 13.89 -6.34 7.97
N VAL A 36 13.42 -7.03 9.02
CA VAL A 36 12.01 -7.43 9.16
C VAL A 36 11.12 -6.20 9.36
N ASP A 37 11.57 -5.21 10.12
CA ASP A 37 10.81 -3.96 10.32
C ASP A 37 10.73 -3.13 9.04
N MET A 38 11.79 -3.14 8.23
CA MET A 38 11.79 -2.51 6.90
C MET A 38 10.83 -3.22 5.96
N ALA A 39 10.85 -4.56 5.93
CA ALA A 39 9.94 -5.36 5.09
C ALA A 39 8.47 -5.09 5.47
N LEU A 40 8.15 -5.07 6.76
CA LEU A 40 6.79 -4.74 7.24
C LEU A 40 6.36 -3.32 6.81
N ALA A 41 7.29 -2.36 6.85
CA ALA A 41 7.00 -1.00 6.41
C ALA A 41 6.78 -0.91 4.88
N VAL A 42 7.45 -1.75 4.09
CA VAL A 42 7.23 -1.87 2.64
C VAL A 42 5.86 -2.47 2.33
N ASP A 43 5.43 -3.51 3.06
CA ASP A 43 4.08 -4.09 2.92
C ASP A 43 3.00 -3.05 3.20
N CYS A 44 3.09 -2.36 4.34
CA CYS A 44 2.16 -1.29 4.69
C CYS A 44 2.12 -0.18 3.62
N LEU A 45 3.27 0.18 3.05
CA LEU A 45 3.36 1.19 1.98
C LEU A 45 2.70 0.69 0.68
N ALA A 46 2.88 -0.57 0.31
CA ALA A 46 2.24 -1.17 -0.86
C ALA A 46 0.72 -1.26 -0.70
N PHE A 47 0.25 -1.58 0.50
CA PHE A 47 -1.18 -1.59 0.81
C PHE A 47 -1.79 -0.18 0.76
N ASP A 48 -1.09 0.81 1.31
CA ASP A 48 -1.49 2.22 1.20
C ASP A 48 -1.60 2.67 -0.26
N LEU A 49 -0.66 2.27 -1.13
CA LEU A 49 -0.74 2.52 -2.58
C LEU A 49 -1.95 1.85 -3.22
N ALA A 50 -2.27 0.61 -2.85
CA ALA A 50 -3.43 -0.08 -3.38
C ALA A 50 -4.74 0.66 -3.02
N VAL A 51 -4.86 1.13 -1.78
CA VAL A 51 -6.01 1.94 -1.34
C VAL A 51 -6.03 3.29 -2.05
N PHE A 52 -4.87 3.92 -2.23
CA PHE A 52 -4.75 5.17 -2.97
C PHE A 52 -5.21 5.04 -4.43
N ILE A 53 -4.83 3.95 -5.11
CA ILE A 53 -5.32 3.64 -6.46
C ILE A 53 -6.84 3.39 -6.44
N GLY A 54 -7.37 2.75 -5.40
CA GLY A 54 -8.82 2.60 -5.19
C GLY A 54 -9.54 3.94 -5.04
N LEU A 55 -8.96 4.88 -4.29
CA LEU A 55 -9.50 6.24 -4.17
C LEU A 55 -9.43 7.01 -5.49
N LEU A 56 -8.36 6.84 -6.28
CA LEU A 56 -8.26 7.41 -7.62
C LEU A 56 -9.29 6.81 -8.58
N THR A 57 -9.60 5.52 -8.46
CA THR A 57 -10.66 4.85 -9.22
C THR A 57 -12.00 5.55 -8.99
N LEU A 58 -12.28 5.92 -7.72
CA LEU A 58 -13.49 6.64 -7.34
C LEU A 58 -13.49 8.08 -7.88
N TYR A 59 -12.34 8.75 -7.85
CA TYR A 59 -12.17 10.11 -8.38
C TYR A 59 -12.38 10.18 -9.90
N PHE A 60 -11.70 9.31 -10.66
CA PHE A 60 -11.82 9.26 -12.12
C PHE A 60 -13.11 8.60 -12.61
N ARG A 61 -13.89 7.97 -11.71
CA ARG A 61 -15.10 7.21 -12.02
C ARG A 61 -14.89 6.12 -13.08
N THR A 62 -13.69 5.56 -13.14
CA THR A 62 -13.32 4.51 -14.09
C THR A 62 -12.93 3.25 -13.33
N PRO A 63 -13.64 2.12 -13.53
CA PRO A 63 -13.40 0.91 -12.73
C PRO A 63 -12.06 0.22 -13.07
N PHE A 64 -11.42 0.57 -14.20
CA PHE A 64 -10.21 -0.09 -14.69
C PHE A 64 -9.00 0.03 -13.74
N LEU A 65 -8.92 1.11 -12.96
CA LEU A 65 -7.82 1.36 -12.03
C LEU A 65 -7.78 0.34 -10.87
N ILE A 66 -8.94 -0.23 -10.49
CA ILE A 66 -9.03 -1.21 -9.39
C ILE A 66 -8.26 -2.51 -9.71
N ILE A 67 -8.17 -2.88 -10.99
CA ILE A 67 -7.50 -4.11 -11.43
C ILE A 67 -6.00 -3.99 -11.14
N GLY A 68 -5.42 -2.81 -11.34
CA GLY A 68 -4.03 -2.52 -11.00
C GLY A 68 -3.78 -2.56 -9.48
N ALA A 69 -4.72 -2.05 -8.68
CA ALA A 69 -4.62 -2.10 -7.22
C ALA A 69 -4.60 -3.54 -6.69
N ILE A 70 -5.48 -4.40 -7.23
CA ILE A 70 -5.54 -5.82 -6.85
C ILE A 70 -4.25 -6.54 -7.25
N ALA A 71 -3.76 -6.31 -8.47
CA ALA A 71 -2.51 -6.91 -8.93
C ALA A 71 -1.32 -6.49 -8.04
N LEU A 72 -1.25 -5.22 -7.65
CA LEU A 72 -0.21 -4.69 -6.77
C LEU A 72 -0.30 -5.33 -5.36
N ALA A 73 -1.51 -5.46 -4.82
CA ALA A 73 -1.73 -6.10 -3.52
C ALA A 73 -1.30 -7.59 -3.52
N LEU A 74 -1.61 -8.33 -4.57
CA LEU A 74 -1.17 -9.73 -4.71
C LEU A 74 0.36 -9.84 -4.84
N TRP A 75 0.98 -8.89 -5.55
CA TRP A 75 2.43 -8.89 -5.72
C TRP A 75 3.16 -8.58 -4.40
N ALA A 76 2.68 -7.59 -3.64
CA ALA A 76 3.18 -7.26 -2.32
C ALA A 76 3.09 -8.47 -1.38
N TYR A 77 1.93 -9.13 -1.34
CA TYR A 77 1.71 -10.33 -0.54
C TYR A 77 2.70 -11.47 -0.87
N ILE A 78 3.00 -11.71 -2.15
CA ILE A 78 3.98 -12.73 -2.55
C ILE A 78 5.39 -12.35 -2.07
N LEU A 79 5.75 -11.07 -2.16
CA LEU A 79 7.04 -10.56 -1.68
C LEU A 79 7.20 -10.81 -0.17
N ASP A 80 6.16 -10.59 0.62
CA ASP A 80 6.21 -10.81 2.07
C ASP A 80 6.37 -12.29 2.44
N ILE A 81 5.67 -13.18 1.75
CA ILE A 81 5.86 -14.62 1.93
C ILE A 81 7.29 -15.03 1.59
N TYR A 82 7.85 -14.47 0.53
CA TYR A 82 9.22 -14.77 0.12
C TYR A 82 10.22 -14.31 1.18
N ILE A 83 10.08 -13.07 1.69
CA ILE A 83 10.91 -12.53 2.75
C ILE A 83 10.77 -13.38 4.02
N ALA A 84 9.55 -13.74 4.42
CA ALA A 84 9.31 -14.58 5.60
C ALA A 84 9.98 -15.95 5.47
N LYS A 85 9.87 -16.60 4.30
CA LYS A 85 10.53 -17.89 4.04
C LYS A 85 12.05 -17.75 4.07
N TYR A 86 12.60 -16.68 3.49
CA TYR A 86 14.04 -16.40 3.51
C TYR A 86 14.57 -16.28 4.95
N PHE A 87 13.85 -15.55 5.82
CA PHE A 87 14.25 -15.39 7.21
C PHE A 87 14.14 -16.67 8.04
N VAL A 88 13.15 -17.52 7.77
CA VAL A 88 12.93 -18.77 8.54
C VAL A 88 13.89 -19.88 8.14
N ARG A 89 14.15 -20.07 6.84
CA ARG A 89 14.94 -21.20 6.35
C ARG A 89 16.38 -20.87 5.98
N ARG A 90 16.76 -19.59 5.80
CA ARG A 90 18.08 -19.16 5.22
C ARG A 90 18.47 -19.81 3.88
N GLU A 91 17.66 -20.73 3.36
CA GLU A 91 17.84 -21.45 2.11
C GLU A 91 16.70 -21.06 1.17
N VAL A 92 17.06 -20.36 0.09
CA VAL A 92 16.19 -20.08 -1.05
C VAL A 92 16.61 -21.03 -2.16
N GLY A 93 15.88 -22.13 -2.31
CA GLY A 93 16.07 -23.09 -3.39
C GLY A 93 16.10 -24.55 -2.94
N GLU A 94 14.94 -25.08 -2.55
CA GLU A 94 14.49 -26.45 -2.86
C GLU A 94 12.99 -26.41 -3.18
#